data_AF-A0A847SGA8-F1
#
_entry.id   AF-A0A847SGA8-F1
#
_cell.length_a   1.000
_cell.length_b   1.000
_cell.length_c   1.000
_cell.angle_alpha   90.00
_cell.angle_beta   90.00
_cell.angle_gamma   90.00
#
_symmetry.space_group_name_H-M   'P 1'
#
loop_
_entity.id
_entity.type
_entity.pdbx_description
1 polymer ?
#
loop_
_entity_poly.entity_id
_entity_poly.type
_entity_poly.pdbx_seq_one_letter_code
_entity_poly.pdbx_strand_id
1 'polypeptide(L)' 'MTYQEYYEKLHKNYSEASEAFLKLDNELTQTKGFGNFNDIPSYLTAKENWQVATNNYWGFLAHIKDKNVNPNDEMSLS' A
#
# COMPACT_ATOMS: atom_id res chain seq x y z
N MET A 1 10.12 -16.94 -5.30
CA MET A 1 10.16 -15.47 -5.27
C MET A 1 11.23 -15.08 -4.28
N THR A 2 12.20 -14.26 -4.69
CA THR A 2 13.26 -13.77 -3.81
C THR A 2 12.73 -12.67 -2.88
N TYR A 3 13.51 -12.31 -1.87
CA TYR A 3 13.21 -11.15 -1.02
C TYR A 3 13.12 -9.85 -1.83
N GLN A 4 13.98 -9.67 -2.84
CA GLN A 4 13.92 -8.52 -3.74
C GLN A 4 12.62 -8.50 -4.55
N GLU A 5 12.27 -9.61 -5.20
CA GLU A 5 11.05 -9.68 -6.01
C GLU A 5 9.79 -9.42 -5.16
N TYR A 6 9.79 -9.89 -3.91
CA TYR A 6 8.67 -9.63 -3.01
C TYR A 6 8.63 -8.18 -2.52
N TYR A 7 9.79 -7.59 -2.21
CA TYR A 7 9.89 -6.16 -1.92
C TYR A 7 9.33 -5.32 -3.07
N GLU A 8 9.76 -5.59 -4.30
CA GLU A 8 9.32 -4.86 -5.49
C GLU A 8 7.81 -5.01 -5.72
N LYS A 9 7.26 -6.22 -5.51
CA LYS A 9 5.81 -6.47 -5.56
C LYS A 9 5.06 -5.65 -4.51
N LEU A 10 5.52 -5.66 -3.25
CA LEU A 10 4.87 -4.91 -2.17
C LEU A 10 4.97 -3.41 -2.38
N HIS A 11 6.13 -2.93 -2.82
CA HIS A 11 6.35 -1.52 -3.12
C HIS A 11 5.45 -1.04 -4.27
N LYS A 12 5.33 -1.83 -5.33
CA LYS A 12 4.41 -1.55 -6.44
C LYS A 12 2.96 -1.46 -5.96
N ASN A 13 2.49 -2.45 -5.21
CA ASN A 13 1.12 -2.47 -4.67
C ASN A 13 0.86 -1.26 -3.76
N TYR A 14 1.83 -0.90 -2.90
CA TYR A 14 1.76 0.28 -2.04
C TYR A 14 1.66 1.57 -2.86
N SER A 15 2.48 1.72 -3.91
CA SER A 15 2.47 2.89 -4.78
C SER A 15 1.14 3.05 -5.52
N GLU A 16 0.64 1.99 -6.15
CA GLU A 16 -0.62 2.01 -6.90
C GLU A 16 -1.82 2.31 -5.99
N ALA A 17 -1.87 1.70 -4.80
CA ALA A 17 -2.94 1.95 -3.84
C ALA A 17 -2.88 3.38 -3.27
N SER A 18 -1.67 3.92 -3.04
CA SER A 18 -1.48 5.29 -2.58
C SER A 18 -1.94 6.31 -3.62
N GLU A 19 -1.60 6.11 -4.90
CA GLU A 19 -2.04 6.99 -5.99
C GLU A 19 -3.57 7.01 -6.11
N ALA A 20 -4.22 5.84 -6.09
CA ALA A 20 -5.67 5.74 -6.17
C ALA A 20 -6.37 6.42 -4.99
N PHE A 21 -5.86 6.21 -3.77
CA PHE A 21 -6.39 6.85 -2.56
C PHE A 21 -6.23 8.37 -2.59
N LEU A 22 -5.00 8.87 -2.86
CA LEU A 22 -4.72 10.30 -2.88
C LEU A 22 -5.51 11.05 -3.96
N LYS A 23 -5.77 10.41 -5.11
CA LYS A 23 -6.63 10.98 -6.13
C LYS A 23 -8.05 11.23 -5.60
N LEU A 24 -8.65 10.22 -4.98
CA LEU A 24 -10.00 10.32 -4.42
C LEU A 24 -10.06 11.26 -3.21
N ASP A 25 -9.01 11.29 -2.38
CA ASP A 25 -8.89 12.22 -1.24
C ASP A 25 -8.84 13.67 -1.72
N ASN A 26 -8.06 13.97 -2.77
CA ASN A 26 -8.04 15.28 -3.41
C ASN A 26 -9.40 15.64 -4.03
N GLU A 27 -10.05 14.71 -4.73
CA GLU A 27 -11.38 14.95 -5.32
C GLU A 27 -12.44 15.26 -4.25
N LEU A 28 -12.40 14.56 -3.12
CA LEU A 28 -13.33 14.72 -1.99
C LEU A 28 -13.08 16.01 -1.20
N THR A 29 -11.83 16.50 -1.16
CA THR A 29 -11.45 17.70 -0.41
C THR A 29 -11.47 18.98 -1.25
N GLN A 30 -11.25 18.91 -2.57
CA GLN A 30 -11.10 20.10 -3.43
C GLN A 30 -12.32 20.41 -4.31
N THR A 31 -13.04 19.41 -4.83
CA THR A 31 -13.92 19.64 -5.99
C THR A 31 -15.42 19.73 -5.65
N LYS A 32 -15.85 19.28 -4.47
CA LYS A 32 -17.29 19.05 -4.19
C LYS A 32 -17.77 19.43 -2.78
N GLY A 33 -17.00 20.25 -2.05
CA GLY A 33 -17.25 20.46 -0.62
C GLY A 33 -16.91 19.21 0.18
N PHE A 34 -16.37 19.39 1.37
CA PHE A 34 -15.94 18.30 2.24
C PHE A 34 -17.04 17.23 2.36
N GLY A 35 -16.81 16.04 1.81
CA GLY A 35 -17.72 14.90 1.98
C GLY A 35 -18.97 14.91 1.09
N ASN A 36 -18.84 15.12 -0.22
CA ASN A 36 -19.94 14.80 -1.14
C ASN A 36 -20.22 13.28 -1.10
N PHE A 37 -21.38 12.92 -0.56
CA PHE A 37 -21.72 11.58 -0.06
C PHE A 37 -21.77 10.47 -1.12
N ASN A 38 -21.85 10.83 -2.40
CA ASN A 38 -21.93 9.85 -3.49
C ASN A 38 -20.61 9.12 -3.76
N ASP A 39 -19.48 9.76 -3.44
CA ASP A 39 -18.13 9.22 -3.71
C ASP A 39 -17.52 8.53 -2.47
N ILE A 40 -18.23 8.53 -1.33
CA ILE A 40 -17.78 7.93 -0.06
C ILE A 40 -17.50 6.43 -0.18
N PRO A 41 -18.34 5.59 -0.83
CA PRO A 41 -18.06 4.15 -0.91
C PRO A 41 -16.73 3.83 -1.65
N SER A 42 -16.47 4.53 -2.76
CA SER A 42 -15.23 4.39 -3.53
C SER A 42 -14.03 4.88 -2.73
N TYR A 43 -14.17 6.01 -2.03
CA TYR A 43 -13.14 6.52 -1.13
C TYR A 43 -12.80 5.53 0.00
N LEU A 44 -13.81 5.00 0.69
CA LEU A 44 -13.62 4.03 1.77
C LEU A 44 -12.92 2.77 1.28
N THR A 45 -13.34 2.25 0.13
CA THR A 45 -12.69 1.09 -0.50
C THR A 45 -11.22 1.38 -0.84
N ALA A 46 -10.93 2.55 -1.43
CA ALA A 46 -9.57 2.94 -1.76
C ALA A 46 -8.69 3.12 -0.51
N LYS A 47 -9.25 3.70 0.56
CA LYS A 47 -8.58 3.84 1.85
C LYS A 47 -8.26 2.48 2.48
N GLU A 48 -9.20 1.54 2.49
CA GLU A 48 -8.97 0.18 3.00
C GLU A 48 -7.87 -0.53 2.22
N ASN A 49 -7.90 -0.45 0.89
CA ASN A 49 -6.87 -1.03 0.03
C ASN A 49 -5.49 -0.41 0.29
N TRP A 50 -5.43 0.92 0.42
CA TRP A 50 -4.20 1.63 0.78
C TRP A 50 -3.67 1.20 2.15
N GLN A 51 -4.54 1.06 3.16
CA GLN A 51 -4.15 0.60 4.50
C GLN A 51 -3.59 -0.83 4.46
N VAL A 52 -4.24 -1.75 3.74
CA VAL A 52 -3.75 -3.14 3.60
C VAL A 52 -2.40 -3.18 2.89
N ALA A 53 -2.25 -2.46 1.78
CA ALA A 53 -0.98 -2.41 1.03
C ALA A 53 0.15 -1.81 1.88
N THR A 54 -0.15 -0.73 2.60
CA THR A 54 0.78 -0.06 3.52
C THR A 54 1.21 -1.00 4.66
N ASN A 55 0.26 -1.67 5.31
CA ASN A 55 0.55 -2.62 6.39
C ASN A 55 1.41 -3.78 5.93
N ASN A 56 1.14 -4.33 4.74
CA ASN A 56 1.92 -5.42 4.18
C ASN A 56 3.36 -4.98 3.84
N TYR A 57 3.51 -3.81 3.21
CA TYR A 57 4.82 -3.25 2.88
C TYR A 57 5.67 -2.99 4.13
N TRP A 58 5.12 -2.26 5.11
CA TRP A 58 5.84 -1.96 6.35
C TRP A 58 6.05 -3.20 7.23
N GLY A 59 5.10 -4.13 7.24
CA GLY A 59 5.23 -5.41 7.94
C GLY A 59 6.40 -6.23 7.40
N PHE A 60 6.57 -6.27 6.08
CA PHE A 60 7.72 -6.90 5.46
C PHE A 60 9.03 -6.19 5.81
N LEU A 61 9.09 -4.86 5.69
CA LEU A 61 10.28 -4.09 6.05
C LEU A 61 10.68 -4.29 7.51
N ALA A 62 9.70 -4.30 8.43
CA ALA A 62 9.92 -4.59 9.83
C ALA A 62 10.41 -6.04 10.05
N HIS A 63 9.89 -6.99 9.30
CA HIS A 63 10.30 -8.40 9.39
C HIS A 63 11.76 -8.59 8.96
N ILE A 64 12.21 -7.94 7.88
CA ILE A 64 13.60 -8.11 7.39
C ILE A 64 14.61 -7.20 8.08
N LYS A 65 14.13 -6.20 8.83
CA LYS A 65 14.96 -5.29 9.59
C LYS A 65 15.88 -6.09 10.52
N ASP A 66 17.17 -5.77 10.49
CA ASP A 66 18.20 -6.38 11.33
C ASP A 66 18.44 -7.89 11.11
N LYS A 67 17.87 -8.51 10.07
CA LYS A 67 17.99 -9.95 9.77
C LYS A 67 19.11 -10.34 8.79
N ASN A 68 19.94 -9.41 8.33
CA ASN A 68 21.00 -9.65 7.31
C ASN A 68 20.51 -10.48 6.10
N VAL A 69 19.30 -10.21 5.64
CA VAL A 69 18.68 -10.91 4.50
C VAL A 69 19.46 -10.61 3.22
N ASN A 70 19.84 -11.65 2.49
CA ASN A 70 20.35 -11.50 1.13
C ASN A 70 19.17 -11.32 0.15
N PRO A 71 19.11 -10.24 -0.64
CA PRO A 71 17.98 -9.95 -1.52
C PRO A 71 17.68 -11.04 -2.55
N ASN A 72 18.68 -11.84 -2.92
CA ASN A 72 18.58 -12.91 -3.91
C ASN A 72 18.17 -14.26 -3.31
N ASP A 73 18.13 -14.38 -1.98
CA ASP A 73 17.70 -15.63 -1.35
C ASP A 73 16.20 -15.83 -1.58
N GLU A 74 15.78 -17.09 -1.67
CA GLU A 74 14.37 -17.43 -1.67
C GLU A 74 13.74 -17.01 -0.35
N MET A 75 12.58 -16.38 -0.45
CA MET A 75 11.86 -15.93 0.73
C MET A 75 11.23 -17.13 1.46
N SER A 76 11.68 -17.39 2.69
CA SER A 76 11.01 -18.32 3.60
C SER A 76 10.09 -17.54 4.54
N LEU A 77 8.78 -17.61 4.30
CA LEU A 77 7.79 -17.14 5.27
C LEU A 77 7.60 -18.24 6.33
N SER A 78 8.53 -18.32 7.28
CA SER A 78 8.42 -19.16 8.48
C SER A 78 8.04 -18.32 9.69
#